data_AF-A0ABD3F1X4-F1
#
_entry.id   AF-A0ABD3F1X4-F1
#
_cell.length_a   1.000
_cell.length_b   1.000
_cell.length_c   1.000
_cell.angle_alpha   90.00
_cell.angle_beta   90.00
_cell.angle_gamma   90.00
#
_symmetry.space_group_name_H-M   'P 1'
#
loop_
_entity.id
_entity.type
_entity.pdbx_description
1 polymer ?
#
loop_
_entity_poly.entity_id
_entity_poly.type
_entity_poly.pdbx_seq_one_letter_code
_entity_poly.pdbx_strand_id
1 'polypeptide(L)'
;MRFCLLFSLVFLHVVSSDSGSDSPDTDIVSQYIHVPTSCETENCVAGGCLFENCAAPLSCKGGLCYFKKCKEAACEGGACIFDNTAEASCSGGGCQFVNVATTLDDGYCKGGGCTLEGDSHPSSLSGSLAQ
;
A
#
# COMPACT_ATOMS: atom_id res chain seq x y z
N MET A 1 2.98 46.16 46.46
CA MET A 1 1.59 45.91 46.89
C MET A 1 0.71 46.28 45.71
N ARG A 2 0.31 45.41 44.77
CA ARG A 2 -0.39 44.11 44.82
C ARG A 2 -1.80 44.27 45.42
N PHE A 3 -2.83 44.27 44.56
CA PHE A 3 -4.24 43.83 44.72
C PHE A 3 -5.02 44.38 43.50
N CYS A 4 -5.17 43.67 42.38
CA CYS A 4 -6.01 42.49 42.13
C CYS A 4 -7.48 42.74 42.48
N LEU A 5 -8.35 42.87 41.47
CA LEU A 5 -9.72 42.33 41.45
C LEU A 5 -10.36 42.50 40.05
N LEU A 6 -10.78 41.36 39.51
CA LEU A 6 -11.97 41.13 38.67
C LEU A 6 -11.96 41.70 37.25
N PHE A 7 -11.68 40.85 36.27
CA PHE A 7 -12.62 40.52 35.19
C PHE A 7 -11.98 39.41 34.35
N SER A 8 -12.39 38.17 34.58
CA SER A 8 -12.14 37.10 33.62
C SER A 8 -13.42 36.27 33.57
N LEU A 9 -14.26 36.61 32.59
CA LEU A 9 -15.25 35.69 32.06
C LEU A 9 -14.50 34.45 31.60
N VAL A 10 -14.51 33.40 32.42
CA VAL A 10 -14.14 32.06 31.99
C VAL A 10 -15.28 31.61 31.08
N PHE A 11 -15.11 31.87 29.79
CA PHE A 11 -15.86 31.18 28.76
C PHE A 11 -15.49 29.70 28.84
N LEU A 12 -16.37 28.90 29.44
CA LEU A 12 -16.36 27.45 29.33
C LEU A 12 -16.67 27.08 27.88
N HIS A 13 -15.66 27.11 27.04
CA HIS A 13 -15.65 26.39 25.77
C HIS A 13 -15.20 24.96 26.11
N VAL A 14 -16.12 24.12 26.59
CA VAL A 14 -15.94 22.66 26.45
C VAL A 14 -16.08 22.39 24.96
N VAL A 15 -14.94 22.40 24.28
CA VAL A 15 -14.80 21.82 22.95
C VAL A 15 -14.94 20.31 23.14
N SER A 16 -16.08 19.78 22.71
CA SER A 16 -16.17 18.35 22.39
C SER A 16 -15.22 18.11 21.23
N SER A 17 -14.01 17.66 21.54
CA SER A 17 -13.18 16.95 20.58
C SER A 17 -13.39 15.47 20.86
N ASP A 18 -14.51 14.96 20.37
CA ASP A 18 -14.70 13.54 20.16
C ASP A 18 -13.56 13.12 19.24
N SER A 19 -12.53 12.51 19.84
CA SER A 19 -11.39 11.99 19.11
C SER A 19 -11.81 10.64 18.54
N GLY A 20 -12.79 10.68 17.62
CA GLY A 20 -13.03 9.61 16.67
C GLY A 20 -11.82 9.53 15.77
N SER A 21 -10.76 8.87 16.25
CA SER A 21 -9.72 8.30 15.40
C SER A 21 -10.26 7.00 14.80
N ASP A 22 -11.34 7.13 14.04
CA ASP A 22 -11.63 6.24 12.93
C ASP A 22 -10.60 6.63 11.87
N SER A 23 -9.44 5.98 11.89
CA SER A 23 -8.43 6.09 10.84
C SER A 23 -9.03 5.59 9.52
N PRO A 24 -9.23 6.42 8.48
CA PRO A 24 -9.35 5.91 7.13
C PRO A 24 -7.93 5.61 6.60
N ASP A 25 -7.21 4.67 7.21
CA ASP A 25 -5.96 4.13 6.68
C ASP A 25 -6.20 3.10 5.55
N THR A 26 -7.44 3.02 5.06
CA THR A 26 -7.82 2.43 3.78
C THR A 26 -8.34 3.61 2.97
N ASP A 27 -7.69 4.12 1.94
CA ASP A 27 -7.60 3.42 0.67
C ASP A 27 -6.93 4.34 -0.37
N ILE A 28 -5.70 4.80 -0.10
CA ILE A 28 -4.97 5.69 -1.02
C ILE A 28 -4.79 5.00 -2.39
N VAL A 29 -4.83 3.67 -2.36
CA VAL A 29 -4.78 2.77 -3.50
C VAL A 29 -6.10 2.77 -4.30
N SER A 30 -7.29 2.70 -3.67
CA SER A 30 -8.57 2.84 -4.40
C SER A 30 -8.86 4.26 -4.88
N GLN A 31 -8.23 5.29 -4.30
CA GLN A 31 -8.40 6.67 -4.77
C GLN A 31 -7.61 6.98 -6.06
N TYR A 32 -6.73 6.07 -6.49
CA TYR A 32 -5.93 6.29 -7.69
C TYR A 32 -6.68 5.87 -8.96
N ILE A 33 -6.67 6.76 -9.96
CA ILE A 33 -7.22 6.45 -11.29
C ILE A 33 -6.23 5.53 -12.00
N HIS A 34 -6.58 4.24 -12.01
CA HIS A 34 -5.87 3.23 -12.75
C HIS A 34 -6.05 3.44 -14.26
N VAL A 35 -4.95 3.64 -14.98
CA VAL A 35 -4.93 3.83 -16.44
C VAL A 35 -4.67 2.47 -17.10
N PRO A 36 -5.62 1.94 -17.89
CA PRO A 36 -5.41 0.71 -18.66
C PRO A 36 -4.15 0.83 -19.52
N THR A 37 -3.22 -0.10 -19.33
CA THR A 37 -1.90 -0.09 -19.94
C THR A 37 -1.69 -1.40 -20.69
N SER A 38 -1.11 -1.34 -21.89
CA SER A 38 -0.83 -2.53 -22.71
C SER A 38 0.20 -3.43 -22.02
N CYS A 39 0.02 -4.75 -22.13
CA CYS A 39 0.98 -5.76 -21.66
C CYS A 39 2.35 -5.67 -22.36
N GLU A 40 2.44 -4.95 -23.48
CA GLU A 40 3.70 -4.69 -24.20
C GLU A 40 4.48 -3.51 -23.61
N THR A 41 3.89 -2.79 -22.65
CA THR A 41 4.53 -1.64 -22.03
C THR A 41 5.53 -2.13 -20.98
N GLU A 42 6.82 -1.96 -21.26
CA GLU A 42 7.89 -2.43 -20.37
C GLU A 42 7.97 -1.68 -19.02
N ASN A 43 7.38 -0.48 -18.90
CA ASN A 43 7.47 0.29 -17.67
C ASN A 43 6.34 1.30 -17.44
N CYS A 44 5.90 1.40 -16.18
CA CYS A 44 4.92 2.37 -15.72
C CYS A 44 5.58 3.66 -15.19
N VAL A 45 6.19 4.46 -16.08
CA VAL A 45 6.96 5.65 -15.65
C VAL A 45 6.09 6.73 -15.01
N ALA A 46 4.82 6.84 -15.44
CA ALA A 46 3.89 7.84 -14.91
C ALA A 46 3.28 7.46 -13.55
N GLY A 47 3.35 6.18 -13.16
CA GLY A 47 2.50 5.61 -12.11
C GLY A 47 1.04 5.46 -12.54
N GLY A 48 0.28 4.69 -11.78
CA GLY A 48 -1.15 4.45 -12.01
C GLY A 48 -1.48 3.42 -13.08
N CYS A 49 -0.57 2.54 -13.48
CA CYS A 49 -0.85 1.62 -14.59
C CYS A 49 -1.70 0.43 -14.14
N LEU A 50 -2.68 0.07 -14.96
CA LEU A 50 -3.44 -1.17 -14.84
C LEU A 50 -3.08 -2.10 -15.98
N PHE A 51 -2.49 -3.24 -15.62
CA PHE A 51 -2.22 -4.35 -16.52
C PHE A 51 -3.23 -5.45 -16.22
N GLU A 52 -4.02 -5.86 -17.21
CA GLU A 52 -5.06 -6.87 -17.05
C GLU A 52 -4.89 -8.02 -18.03
N ASN A 53 -4.99 -9.26 -17.54
CA ASN A 53 -4.91 -10.50 -18.32
C ASN A 53 -3.60 -10.65 -19.14
N CYS A 54 -2.48 -10.14 -18.62
CA CYS A 54 -1.20 -10.23 -19.32
C CYS A 54 -0.56 -11.62 -19.15
N ALA A 55 -0.15 -12.21 -20.27
CA ALA A 55 0.54 -13.50 -20.30
C ALA A 55 2.07 -13.38 -20.20
N ALA A 56 2.62 -12.23 -20.60
CA ALA A 56 4.03 -11.91 -20.46
C ALA A 56 4.34 -11.44 -19.03
N PRO A 57 5.56 -11.70 -18.52
CA PRO A 57 5.99 -11.19 -17.22
C PRO A 57 6.09 -9.67 -17.23
N LEU A 58 5.59 -9.03 -16.17
CA LEU A 58 5.59 -7.57 -16.02
C LEU A 58 6.45 -7.16 -14.83
N SER A 59 7.02 -5.96 -14.89
CA SER A 59 7.76 -5.37 -13.76
C SER A 59 7.35 -3.91 -13.53
N CYS A 60 7.14 -3.57 -12.26
CA CYS A 60 6.95 -2.21 -11.78
C CYS A 60 8.19 -1.75 -11.00
N LYS A 61 8.91 -0.77 -11.54
CA LYS A 61 10.09 -0.19 -10.88
C LYS A 61 9.78 0.99 -9.96
N GLY A 62 8.56 1.51 -10.01
CA GLY A 62 8.12 2.65 -9.22
C GLY A 62 6.74 3.15 -9.65
N GLY A 63 6.19 4.08 -8.87
CA GLY A 63 4.81 4.57 -9.07
C GLY A 63 3.78 3.60 -8.47
N LEU A 64 2.53 3.69 -8.94
CA LEU A 64 1.45 2.78 -8.55
C LEU A 64 1.18 1.80 -9.70
N CYS A 65 1.25 0.50 -9.46
CA CYS A 65 1.00 -0.52 -10.48
C CYS A 65 -0.06 -1.50 -10.00
N TYR A 66 -1.07 -1.73 -10.84
CA TYR A 66 -2.12 -2.71 -10.60
C TYR A 66 -2.03 -3.83 -11.64
N PHE A 67 -1.68 -5.02 -11.17
CA PHE A 67 -1.65 -6.26 -11.94
C PHE A 67 -2.89 -7.09 -11.61
N LYS A 68 -3.75 -7.31 -12.60
CA LYS A 68 -5.01 -8.05 -12.43
C LYS A 68 -5.09 -9.22 -13.39
N LYS A 69 -5.24 -10.44 -12.84
CA LYS A 69 -5.29 -11.69 -13.63
C LYS A 69 -4.08 -11.89 -14.53
N CYS A 70 -2.92 -11.40 -14.12
CA CYS A 70 -1.68 -11.57 -14.86
C CYS A 70 -1.06 -12.94 -14.56
N LYS A 71 -0.30 -13.49 -15.51
CA LYS A 71 0.44 -14.73 -15.27
C LYS A 71 1.58 -14.50 -14.28
N GLU A 72 2.37 -13.45 -14.48
CA GLU A 72 3.54 -13.15 -13.66
C GLU A 72 3.73 -11.62 -13.56
N ALA A 73 3.99 -11.12 -12.36
CA ALA A 73 4.31 -9.72 -12.13
C ALA A 73 5.26 -9.51 -10.94
N ALA A 74 6.19 -8.56 -11.10
CA ALA A 74 7.15 -8.18 -10.08
C ALA A 74 7.03 -6.71 -9.68
N CYS A 75 7.12 -6.45 -8.38
CA CYS A 75 7.28 -5.12 -7.81
C CYS A 75 8.73 -4.96 -7.33
N GLU A 76 9.47 -4.09 -8.00
CA GLU A 76 10.83 -3.68 -7.64
C GLU A 76 10.82 -2.40 -6.79
N GLY A 77 9.73 -1.62 -6.83
CA GLY A 77 9.54 -0.41 -6.01
C GLY A 77 8.19 0.26 -6.23
N GLY A 78 7.87 1.28 -5.42
CA GLY A 78 6.59 2.00 -5.48
C GLY A 78 5.48 1.32 -4.67
N ALA A 79 4.24 1.36 -5.16
CA ALA A 79 3.07 0.70 -4.60
C ALA A 79 2.45 -0.25 -5.64
N CYS A 80 2.36 -1.53 -5.33
CA CYS A 80 1.89 -2.55 -6.27
C CYS A 80 0.69 -3.31 -5.71
N ILE A 81 -0.32 -3.54 -6.54
CA ILE A 81 -1.45 -4.43 -6.24
C ILE A 81 -1.39 -5.62 -7.18
N PHE A 82 -1.47 -6.81 -6.60
CA PHE A 82 -1.59 -8.06 -7.33
C PHE A 82 -2.98 -8.65 -7.03
N ASP A 83 -3.91 -8.56 -7.97
CA ASP A 83 -5.24 -9.19 -7.87
C ASP A 83 -5.31 -10.41 -8.79
N ASN A 84 -5.43 -11.60 -8.20
CA ASN A 84 -5.53 -12.86 -8.95
C ASN A 84 -4.37 -13.05 -9.95
N THR A 85 -3.20 -12.54 -9.60
CA THR A 85 -1.98 -12.73 -10.38
C THR A 85 -1.38 -14.08 -10.00
N ALA A 86 -1.05 -14.93 -10.97
CA ALA A 86 -0.66 -16.31 -10.67
C ALA A 86 0.71 -16.38 -9.97
N GLU A 87 1.71 -15.64 -10.44
CA GLU A 87 3.02 -15.50 -9.79
C GLU A 87 3.29 -14.02 -9.49
N ALA A 88 3.30 -13.65 -8.21
CA ALA A 88 3.54 -12.29 -7.76
C ALA A 88 4.78 -12.22 -6.86
N SER A 89 5.66 -11.25 -7.13
CA SER A 89 6.89 -11.04 -6.35
C SER A 89 7.02 -9.58 -5.92
N CYS A 90 7.37 -9.37 -4.65
CA CYS A 90 7.64 -8.07 -4.06
C CYS A 90 9.06 -8.01 -3.50
N SER A 91 9.95 -7.44 -4.30
CA SER A 91 11.36 -7.22 -3.92
C SER A 91 11.60 -5.86 -3.28
N GLY A 92 10.67 -4.91 -3.42
CA GLY A 92 10.73 -3.58 -2.81
C GLY A 92 9.38 -2.84 -2.87
N GLY A 93 9.25 -1.73 -2.14
CA GLY A 93 8.04 -0.88 -2.14
C GLY A 93 6.95 -1.31 -1.14
N GLY A 94 5.69 -0.99 -1.44
CA GLY A 94 4.50 -1.45 -0.73
C GLY A 94 3.66 -2.36 -1.63
N CYS A 95 3.41 -3.60 -1.22
CA CYS A 95 2.78 -4.60 -2.06
C CYS A 95 1.51 -5.14 -1.43
N GLN A 96 0.41 -5.07 -2.15
CA GLN A 96 -0.87 -5.64 -1.75
C GLN A 96 -1.15 -6.87 -2.60
N PHE A 97 -1.39 -7.99 -1.95
CA PHE A 97 -1.75 -9.25 -2.58
C PHE A 97 -3.22 -9.57 -2.28
N VAL A 98 -3.99 -9.78 -3.35
CA VAL A 98 -5.43 -10.02 -3.32
C VAL A 98 -5.72 -11.26 -4.17
N ASN A 99 -6.28 -12.30 -3.58
CA ASN A 99 -6.58 -13.59 -4.24
C ASN A 99 -5.36 -14.23 -4.95
N VAL A 100 -4.16 -14.09 -4.39
CA VAL A 100 -2.92 -14.63 -5.00
C VAL A 100 -2.54 -15.95 -4.35
N ALA A 101 -2.58 -17.05 -5.12
CA ALA A 101 -2.32 -18.40 -4.62
C ALA A 101 -0.86 -18.64 -4.20
N THR A 102 0.11 -18.02 -4.87
CA THR A 102 1.57 -18.21 -4.61
C THR A 102 2.10 -17.39 -3.43
N THR A 103 1.26 -16.61 -2.74
CA THR A 103 1.67 -15.89 -1.51
C THR A 103 1.93 -16.81 -0.32
N LEU A 104 1.65 -18.11 -0.48
CA LEU A 104 1.96 -19.16 0.48
C LEU A 104 3.40 -19.68 0.37
N ASP A 105 4.12 -19.33 -0.71
CA ASP A 105 5.51 -19.74 -0.93
C ASP A 105 6.49 -18.77 -0.27
N ASP A 106 7.56 -19.31 0.34
CA ASP A 106 8.60 -18.51 0.98
C ASP A 106 9.27 -17.53 -0.01
N GLY A 107 9.37 -16.26 0.41
CA GLY A 107 10.12 -15.25 -0.33
C GLY A 107 9.35 -14.49 -1.41
N TYR A 108 8.01 -14.58 -1.45
CA TYR A 108 7.18 -13.70 -2.30
C TYR A 108 7.27 -12.22 -1.87
N CYS A 109 7.58 -11.95 -0.59
CA CYS A 109 7.79 -10.62 -0.02
C CYS A 109 9.17 -10.51 0.63
N LYS A 110 10.15 -9.89 -0.05
CA LYS A 110 11.56 -9.83 0.39
C LYS A 110 12.06 -8.46 0.84
N GLY A 111 11.49 -7.36 0.36
CA GLY A 111 12.07 -6.03 0.62
C GLY A 111 11.08 -4.88 0.74
N GLY A 112 9.77 -5.16 0.78
CA GLY A 112 8.71 -4.16 0.87
C GLY A 112 7.73 -4.42 2.01
N GLY A 113 6.95 -3.39 2.38
CA GLY A 113 5.80 -3.57 3.27
C GLY A 113 4.70 -4.33 2.52
N CYS A 114 4.38 -5.54 2.96
CA CYS A 114 3.43 -6.39 2.26
C CYS A 114 2.11 -6.49 3.02
N THR A 115 1.02 -6.50 2.28
CA THR A 115 -0.33 -6.69 2.81
C THR A 115 -0.96 -7.85 2.03
N LEU A 116 -1.44 -8.87 2.73
CA LEU A 116 -2.12 -10.01 2.15
C LEU A 116 -3.59 -9.95 2.58
N GLU A 117 -4.51 -9.90 1.63
CA GLU A 117 -5.97 -9.81 1.90
C GLU A 117 -6.37 -8.62 2.81
N GLY A 118 -5.58 -7.54 2.81
CA GLY A 118 -5.80 -6.38 3.68
C GLY A 118 -5.09 -6.45 5.04
N ASP A 119 -4.55 -7.61 5.42
CA ASP A 119 -3.76 -7.79 6.63
C ASP A 119 -2.28 -7.54 6.37
N SER A 120 -1.62 -6.76 7.24
CA SER A 120 -0.18 -6.53 7.15
C SER A 120 0.57 -7.86 7.33
N HIS A 121 1.32 -8.27 6.32
CA HIS A 121 2.14 -9.47 6.36
C HIS A 121 3.60 -9.08 6.59
N PRO A 122 4.31 -9.67 7.58
CA PRO A 122 5.73 -9.42 7.76
C PRO A 122 6.49 -9.82 6.49
N SER A 123 7.30 -8.91 5.96
CA SER A 123 8.28 -9.22 4.93
C SER A 123 9.19 -10.34 5.46
N SER A 124 9.52 -11.32 4.62
CA SER A 124 10.27 -12.52 5.03
C SER A 124 11.45 -12.13 5.92
N LEU A 125 11.42 -12.63 7.15
CA LEU A 125 12.22 -12.26 8.32
C LEU A 125 13.73 -12.49 8.09
N SER A 126 14.38 -11.66 7.28
CA SER A 126 15.85 -11.54 7.28
C SER A 126 16.35 -10.43 8.19
N GLY A 127 15.45 -9.63 8.78
CA GLY A 127 15.80 -8.47 9.62
C GLY A 127 15.61 -8.64 11.14
N SER A 128 14.79 -9.59 11.61
CA SER A 128 14.47 -9.72 13.05
C SER A 128 15.29 -10.80 13.79
N LEU A 129 16.36 -11.28 13.17
CA LEU A 129 17.38 -12.14 13.82
C LEU A 129 18.74 -11.43 13.91
N ALA A 130 18.73 -10.11 14.06
CA ALA A 130 19.93 -9.32 14.30
C ALA A 130 19.67 -8.17 15.30
N GLN A 131 19.31 -8.50 16.55
CA GLN A 131 19.99 -8.00 17.76
C GLN A 131 19.44 -8.66 19.03
#